data_AF-A0A5M8FDS0-F1
#
_entry.id   AF-A0A5M8FDS0-F1
#
_cell.length_a   1.000
_cell.length_b   1.000
_cell.length_c   1.000
_cell.angle_alpha   90.00
_cell.angle_beta   90.00
_cell.angle_gamma   90.00
#
_symmetry.space_group_name_H-M   'P 1'
#
loop_
_entity.id
_entity.type
_entity.pdbx_description
1 polymer ?
#
loop_
_entity_poly.entity_id
_entity_poly.type
_entity_poly.pdbx_seq_one_letter_code
_entity_poly.pdbx_strand_id
1 'polypeptide(L)'
;MSESCLRDEKASGRSLVLATASDQRMAQAVADHVGLFDAVLASDGERNLKGPAKAAALVARFGQGGFDYVGDSRADLPVWAVARQAIVVGGAGLAKAAAAVTAVRQRFAPPPRPAALLRALRPHQWIKNLLLFLPLVAAHHLGDGPALLAASLAFLVFGLTASSVYLLNDLLDLPADRAHPRKCQRPFAAGRLPLAWGVLLSPLLLLAALGLSLLFLPTLFTLVLIGYYLLTTTYSFGLKRKPVVDVLLLAALYTVRVIAGAAAVAIVPSFWLLAFSMFIFLSLALAKRYTELEGLRRRGDLTAAGRGWHVDDLPLVQTLGTGAGLACVLVLALYIDSAPARQLYATPQAGWGCWPGRPRPGGFICC
;
A
#
# COMPACT_ATOMS: atom_id res chain seq x y z
N MET A 1 -1.22 0.93 -22.68
CA MET A 1 -0.10 1.29 -23.57
C MET A 1 0.81 2.22 -22.79
N SER A 2 2.13 2.05 -22.84
CA SER A 2 3.06 2.96 -22.16
C SER A 2 3.28 4.22 -23.01
N GLU A 3 3.52 5.36 -22.36
CA GLU A 3 3.89 6.61 -23.02
C GLU A 3 5.15 6.46 -23.90
N SER A 4 6.08 5.59 -23.50
CA SER A 4 7.27 5.25 -24.30
C SER A 4 6.91 4.77 -25.71
N CYS A 5 5.89 3.92 -25.84
CA CYS A 5 5.48 3.39 -27.14
C CYS A 5 4.94 4.49 -28.08
N LEU A 6 4.23 5.49 -27.52
CA LEU A 6 3.78 6.63 -28.31
C LEU A 6 4.94 7.51 -28.76
N ARG A 7 5.93 7.71 -27.88
CA ARG A 7 7.15 8.45 -28.22
C ARG A 7 7.95 7.75 -29.32
N ASP A 8 8.05 6.42 -29.28
CA ASP A 8 8.74 5.63 -30.31
C ASP A 8 8.03 5.73 -31.67
N GLU A 9 6.69 5.66 -31.70
CA GLU A 9 5.93 5.82 -32.96
C GLU A 9 6.04 7.27 -33.49
N LYS A 10 6.04 8.29 -32.64
CA LYS A 10 6.27 9.68 -33.06
C LYS A 10 7.69 9.90 -33.58
N ALA A 11 8.70 9.30 -32.92
CA ALA A 11 10.09 9.35 -33.35
C ALA A 11 10.33 8.65 -34.70
N SER A 12 9.52 7.64 -35.04
CA SER A 12 9.53 7.02 -36.38
C SER A 12 8.80 7.84 -37.46
N GLY A 13 8.39 9.08 -37.16
CA GLY A 13 7.83 10.02 -38.13
C GLY A 13 6.32 9.89 -38.35
N ARG A 14 5.62 9.11 -37.51
CA ARG A 14 4.17 8.95 -37.63
C ARG A 14 3.42 10.10 -36.97
N SER A 15 2.36 10.57 -37.62
CA SER A 15 1.42 11.50 -36.99
C SER A 15 0.51 10.77 -35.99
N LEU A 16 0.38 11.33 -34.79
CA LEU A 16 -0.44 10.78 -33.71
C LEU A 16 -1.72 11.60 -33.52
N VAL A 17 -2.87 10.93 -33.53
CA VAL A 17 -4.19 11.57 -33.38
C VAL A 17 -4.91 11.01 -32.17
N LEU A 18 -5.37 11.88 -31.27
CA LEU A 18 -6.19 11.49 -30.14
C LEU A 18 -7.66 11.38 -30.57
N ALA A 19 -8.17 10.17 -30.77
CA ALA A 19 -9.55 9.92 -31.18
C ALA A 19 -10.40 9.36 -30.02
N THR A 20 -11.21 10.18 -29.38
CA THR A 20 -11.99 9.82 -28.18
C THR A 20 -13.48 10.14 -28.32
N ALA A 21 -14.32 9.45 -27.55
CA ALA A 21 -15.74 9.79 -27.41
C ALA A 21 -15.99 10.82 -26.30
N SER A 22 -14.94 11.22 -25.55
CA SER A 22 -15.00 12.28 -24.54
C SER A 22 -15.27 13.64 -25.18
N ASP A 23 -15.73 14.58 -24.36
CA ASP A 23 -15.90 15.98 -24.76
C ASP A 23 -14.58 16.61 -25.25
N GLN A 24 -14.67 17.45 -26.28
CA GLN A 24 -13.55 18.14 -26.91
C GLN A 24 -12.69 18.92 -25.92
N ARG A 25 -13.27 19.57 -24.90
CA ARG A 25 -12.48 20.33 -23.91
C ARG A 25 -11.60 19.40 -23.08
N MET A 26 -12.13 18.25 -22.66
CA MET A 26 -11.37 17.25 -21.90
C MET A 26 -10.31 16.59 -22.77
N ALA A 27 -10.65 16.26 -24.02
CA ALA A 27 -9.73 15.63 -24.96
C ALA A 27 -8.55 16.55 -25.28
N GLN A 28 -8.81 17.84 -25.51
CA GLN A 28 -7.77 18.83 -25.77
C GLN A 28 -6.86 19.02 -24.55
N ALA A 29 -7.43 19.14 -23.35
CA ALA A 29 -6.63 19.25 -22.12
C ALA A 29 -5.67 18.06 -21.93
N VAL A 30 -6.10 16.84 -22.29
CA VAL A 30 -5.22 15.66 -22.27
C VAL A 30 -4.15 15.74 -23.35
N ALA A 31 -4.52 16.15 -24.57
CA ALA A 31 -3.57 16.28 -25.68
C ALA A 31 -2.46 17.30 -25.36
N ASP A 32 -2.84 18.46 -24.81
CA ASP A 32 -1.92 19.53 -24.41
C ASP A 32 -1.00 19.09 -23.27
N HIS A 33 -1.55 18.36 -22.29
CA HIS A 33 -0.78 17.84 -21.17
C HIS A 33 0.26 16.79 -21.61
N VAL A 34 -0.10 15.92 -22.55
CA VAL A 34 0.80 14.86 -23.04
C VAL A 34 1.81 15.41 -24.05
N GLY A 35 1.43 16.39 -24.87
CA GLY A 35 2.31 17.05 -25.84
C GLY A 35 2.77 16.16 -27.01
N LEU A 36 2.14 15.01 -27.21
CA LEU A 36 2.52 14.04 -28.25
C LEU A 36 1.53 13.96 -29.43
N PHE A 37 0.32 14.51 -29.32
CA PHE A 37 -0.70 14.40 -30.36
C PHE A 37 -0.65 15.60 -31.31
N ASP A 38 -0.76 15.35 -32.61
CA ASP A 38 -0.79 16.39 -33.66
C ASP A 38 -2.22 16.86 -33.96
N ALA A 39 -3.22 16.05 -33.62
CA ALA A 39 -4.63 16.40 -33.76
C ALA A 39 -5.50 15.68 -32.72
N VAL A 40 -6.67 16.27 -32.45
CA VAL A 40 -7.70 15.69 -31.58
C VAL A 40 -8.99 15.52 -32.39
N LEU A 41 -9.62 14.36 -32.27
CA LEU A 41 -10.95 14.03 -32.75
C LEU A 41 -11.78 13.62 -31.53
N ALA A 42 -12.67 14.50 -31.07
CA ALA A 42 -13.50 14.23 -29.89
C ALA A 42 -14.98 14.53 -30.15
N SER A 43 -15.84 14.17 -29.19
CA SER A 43 -17.25 14.54 -29.24
C SER A 43 -17.42 16.03 -28.91
N ASP A 44 -18.34 16.71 -29.58
CA ASP A 44 -18.56 18.16 -29.49
C ASP A 44 -19.93 18.54 -28.90
N GLY A 45 -20.59 17.58 -28.23
CA GLY A 45 -21.92 17.75 -27.64
C GLY A 45 -23.08 17.49 -28.61
N GLU A 46 -22.85 17.62 -29.92
CA GLU A 46 -23.83 17.30 -30.97
C GLU A 46 -23.55 15.94 -31.62
N ARG A 47 -22.27 15.62 -31.86
CA ARG A 47 -21.81 14.38 -32.47
C ARG A 47 -21.01 13.54 -31.49
N ASN A 48 -21.57 12.40 -31.09
CA ASN A 48 -20.87 11.42 -30.26
C ASN A 48 -19.89 10.57 -31.10
N LEU A 49 -18.58 10.77 -30.93
CA LEU A 49 -17.55 9.99 -31.63
C LEU A 49 -17.29 8.64 -30.94
N LYS A 50 -18.30 7.77 -30.92
CA LYS A 50 -18.20 6.39 -30.41
C LYS A 50 -18.55 5.37 -31.49
N GLY A 51 -17.77 4.29 -31.55
CA GLY A 51 -18.01 3.16 -32.46
C GLY A 51 -18.15 3.56 -33.92
N PRO A 52 -19.29 3.27 -34.60
CA PRO A 52 -19.44 3.52 -36.03
C PRO A 52 -19.23 4.99 -36.43
N ALA A 53 -19.70 5.94 -35.62
CA ALA A 53 -19.53 7.37 -35.89
C ALA A 53 -18.06 7.79 -35.87
N LYS A 54 -17.27 7.18 -34.98
CA LYS A 54 -15.81 7.37 -34.92
C LYS A 54 -15.12 6.75 -36.14
N ALA A 55 -15.52 5.55 -36.53
CA ALA A 55 -15.00 4.87 -37.72
C ALA A 55 -15.21 5.72 -38.98
N ALA A 56 -16.43 6.24 -39.19
CA ALA A 56 -16.75 7.10 -40.31
C ALA A 56 -15.92 8.40 -40.32
N ALA A 57 -15.74 9.05 -39.17
CA ALA A 57 -14.91 10.26 -39.07
C ALA A 57 -13.43 10.00 -39.39
N LEU A 58 -12.89 8.86 -38.96
CA LEU A 58 -11.50 8.47 -39.25
C LEU A 58 -11.32 8.12 -40.73
N VAL A 59 -12.26 7.38 -41.33
CA VAL A 59 -12.24 7.09 -42.77
C VAL A 59 -12.36 8.35 -43.61
N ALA A 60 -13.23 9.30 -43.22
CA ALA A 60 -13.35 10.57 -43.93
C ALA A 60 -12.05 11.39 -43.93
N ARG A 61 -11.23 11.27 -42.88
CA ARG A 61 -9.98 12.03 -42.74
C ARG A 61 -8.75 11.33 -43.31
N PHE A 62 -8.68 10.00 -43.20
CA PHE A 62 -7.46 9.23 -43.51
C PHE A 62 -7.67 8.16 -44.59
N GLY A 63 -8.89 7.94 -45.04
CA GLY A 63 -9.25 6.85 -45.94
C GLY A 63 -9.35 5.49 -45.22
N GLN A 64 -10.03 4.55 -45.87
CA GLN A 64 -10.15 3.18 -45.36
C GLN A 64 -8.79 2.47 -45.46
N GLY A 65 -8.34 1.85 -44.38
CA GLY A 65 -7.00 1.24 -44.31
C GLY A 65 -5.84 2.24 -44.27
N GLY A 66 -6.10 3.54 -44.15
CA GLY A 66 -5.05 4.58 -44.11
C GLY A 66 -4.42 4.81 -42.73
N PHE A 67 -4.90 4.12 -41.69
CA PHE A 67 -4.46 4.33 -40.31
C PHE A 67 -4.39 3.01 -39.52
N ASP A 68 -3.48 2.94 -38.55
CA ASP A 68 -3.50 1.93 -37.50
C ASP A 68 -4.26 2.50 -36.30
N TYR A 69 -5.08 1.68 -35.63
CA TYR A 69 -5.92 2.17 -34.53
C TYR A 69 -5.63 1.45 -33.21
N VAL A 70 -5.35 2.26 -32.19
CA VAL A 70 -5.21 1.82 -30.79
C VAL A 70 -6.58 1.87 -30.12
N GLY A 71 -7.08 0.74 -29.64
CA GLY A 71 -8.38 0.66 -28.95
C GLY A 71 -8.34 -0.21 -27.70
N ASP A 72 -9.24 0.05 -26.76
CA ASP A 72 -9.32 -0.63 -25.46
C ASP A 72 -10.69 -1.27 -25.18
N SER A 73 -11.65 -1.12 -26.09
CA SER A 73 -13.04 -1.51 -25.86
C SER A 73 -13.63 -2.28 -27.05
N ARG A 74 -14.72 -3.02 -26.81
CA ARG A 74 -15.50 -3.63 -27.90
C ARG A 74 -16.21 -2.59 -28.78
N ALA A 75 -16.40 -1.36 -28.28
CA ALA A 75 -16.96 -0.28 -29.08
C ALA A 75 -16.00 0.14 -30.21
N ASP A 76 -14.73 -0.26 -30.16
CA ASP A 76 -13.74 0.02 -31.20
C ASP A 76 -13.73 -0.99 -32.35
N LEU A 77 -14.52 -2.08 -32.27
CA LEU A 77 -14.63 -3.09 -33.34
C LEU A 77 -14.98 -2.48 -34.71
N PRO A 78 -15.94 -1.53 -34.84
CA PRO A 78 -16.22 -0.88 -36.11
C PRO A 78 -15.04 -0.06 -36.64
N VAL A 79 -14.21 0.49 -35.75
CA VAL A 79 -13.02 1.27 -36.13
C VAL A 79 -11.92 0.34 -36.61
N TRP A 80 -11.69 -0.78 -35.92
CA TRP A 80 -10.73 -1.79 -36.34
C TRP A 80 -11.08 -2.43 -37.68
N ALA A 81 -12.37 -2.62 -37.98
CA ALA A 81 -12.82 -3.17 -39.26
C ALA A 81 -12.44 -2.31 -40.48
N VAL A 82 -12.23 -1.01 -40.29
CA VAL A 82 -11.84 -0.07 -41.36
C VAL A 82 -10.39 0.43 -41.23
N ALA A 83 -9.68 0.01 -40.18
CA ALA A 83 -8.28 0.32 -39.95
C ALA A 83 -7.37 -0.70 -40.64
N ARG A 84 -6.14 -0.29 -40.94
CA ARG A 84 -5.11 -1.16 -41.53
C ARG A 84 -4.71 -2.28 -40.58
N GLN A 85 -4.49 -1.93 -39.31
CA GLN A 85 -4.09 -2.84 -38.24
C GLN A 85 -4.69 -2.41 -36.90
N ALA A 86 -4.97 -3.39 -36.05
CA ALA A 86 -5.37 -3.17 -34.67
C ALA A 86 -4.17 -3.21 -33.71
N ILE A 87 -4.11 -2.22 -32.83
CA ILE A 87 -3.27 -2.25 -31.63
C ILE A 87 -4.22 -2.34 -30.43
N VAL A 88 -4.20 -3.47 -29.73
CA VAL A 88 -5.23 -3.78 -28.72
C VAL A 88 -4.69 -3.52 -27.33
N VAL A 89 -5.34 -2.63 -26.57
CA VAL A 89 -5.06 -2.38 -25.16
C VAL A 89 -6.11 -3.11 -24.32
N GLY A 90 -5.87 -4.40 -24.03
CA GLY A 90 -6.86 -5.19 -23.31
C GLY A 90 -6.56 -6.68 -23.17
N GLY A 91 -7.54 -7.38 -22.60
CA GLY A 91 -7.47 -8.83 -22.34
C GLY A 91 -7.58 -9.69 -23.60
N ALA A 92 -7.39 -11.00 -23.45
CA ALA A 92 -7.36 -11.96 -24.55
C ALA A 92 -8.68 -11.99 -25.33
N GLY A 93 -9.82 -11.84 -24.65
CA GLY A 93 -11.13 -11.80 -25.29
C GLY A 93 -11.31 -10.60 -26.22
N LEU A 94 -10.73 -9.44 -25.90
CA LEU A 94 -10.78 -8.27 -26.78
C LEU A 94 -9.84 -8.45 -27.98
N ALA A 95 -8.64 -8.97 -27.75
CA ALA A 95 -7.69 -9.27 -28.82
C ALA A 95 -8.24 -10.30 -29.81
N LYS A 96 -8.94 -11.33 -29.32
CA LYS A 96 -9.64 -12.30 -30.17
C LYS A 96 -10.75 -11.64 -31.01
N ALA A 97 -11.52 -10.72 -30.43
CA ALA A 97 -12.54 -9.98 -31.15
C ALA A 97 -11.94 -9.04 -32.21
N ALA A 98 -10.83 -8.37 -31.90
CA ALA A 98 -10.12 -7.52 -32.86
C ALA A 98 -9.50 -8.34 -34.02
N ALA A 99 -8.90 -9.50 -33.71
CA ALA A 99 -8.33 -10.41 -34.70
C ALA A 99 -9.39 -10.99 -35.65
N ALA A 100 -10.67 -10.99 -35.28
CA ALA A 100 -11.76 -11.40 -36.14
C ALA A 100 -12.13 -10.35 -37.21
N VAL A 101 -11.73 -9.08 -37.03
CA VAL A 101 -12.09 -7.98 -37.94
C VAL A 101 -10.89 -7.35 -38.65
N THR A 102 -9.67 -7.46 -38.12
CA THR A 102 -8.45 -6.94 -38.76
C THR A 102 -7.18 -7.62 -38.18
N ALA A 103 -6.03 -7.42 -38.82
CA ALA A 103 -4.75 -7.93 -38.33
C ALA A 103 -4.32 -7.21 -37.04
N VAL A 104 -4.04 -7.96 -35.98
CA VAL A 104 -3.55 -7.41 -34.71
C VAL A 104 -2.03 -7.29 -34.74
N ARG A 105 -1.52 -6.07 -34.83
CA ARG A 105 -0.07 -5.78 -34.82
C ARG A 105 0.55 -6.03 -33.45
N GLN A 106 -0.10 -5.52 -32.41
CA GLN A 106 0.43 -5.53 -31.06
C GLN A 106 -0.70 -5.58 -30.02
N ARG A 107 -0.41 -6.23 -28.90
CA ARG A 107 -1.31 -6.31 -27.75
C ARG A 107 -0.63 -5.82 -26.49
N PHE A 108 -1.27 -4.89 -25.80
CA PHE A 108 -0.92 -4.45 -24.46
C PHE A 108 -1.92 -5.04 -23.46
N ALA A 109 -1.55 -6.15 -22.82
CA ALA A 109 -2.39 -6.77 -21.81
C ALA A 109 -2.21 -6.08 -20.44
N PRO A 110 -3.29 -5.69 -19.74
CA PRO A 110 -3.18 -5.36 -18.31
C PRO A 110 -2.78 -6.62 -17.52
N PRO A 111 -2.12 -6.49 -16.36
CA PRO A 111 -1.85 -7.63 -15.51
C PRO A 111 -3.15 -8.33 -15.10
N PRO A 112 -3.12 -9.64 -14.82
CA PRO A 112 -4.31 -10.36 -14.40
C PRO A 112 -4.93 -9.70 -13.16
N ARG A 113 -6.25 -9.46 -13.22
CA ARG A 113 -7.04 -8.81 -12.16
C ARG A 113 -6.76 -9.36 -10.75
N PRO A 114 -6.67 -10.69 -10.51
CA PRO A 114 -6.37 -11.19 -9.15
C PRO A 114 -4.97 -10.80 -8.66
N ALA A 115 -3.97 -10.77 -9.53
CA ALA A 115 -2.62 -10.34 -9.15
C ALA A 115 -2.59 -8.84 -8.82
N ALA A 116 -3.34 -8.03 -9.57
CA ALA A 116 -3.50 -6.61 -9.27
C ALA A 116 -4.21 -6.40 -7.91
N LEU A 117 -5.22 -7.22 -7.61
CA LEU A 117 -5.95 -7.19 -6.34
C LEU A 117 -5.04 -7.59 -5.15
N LEU A 118 -4.32 -8.71 -5.25
CA LEU A 118 -3.36 -9.12 -4.21
C LEU A 118 -2.30 -8.04 -3.98
N ARG A 119 -1.81 -7.41 -5.06
CA ARG A 119 -0.87 -6.29 -4.95
C ARG A 119 -1.48 -5.06 -4.27
N ALA A 120 -2.78 -4.80 -4.47
CA ALA A 120 -3.50 -3.71 -3.81
C ALA A 120 -3.75 -4.00 -2.31
N LEU A 121 -4.07 -5.24 -1.94
CA LEU A 121 -4.26 -5.67 -0.54
C LEU A 121 -2.95 -5.69 0.26
N ARG A 122 -1.81 -5.88 -0.41
CA ARG A 122 -0.46 -5.89 0.18
C ARG A 122 -0.31 -6.92 1.34
N PRO A 123 -0.60 -8.22 1.12
CA PRO A 123 -0.48 -9.23 2.16
C PRO A 123 0.94 -9.35 2.73
N HIS A 124 1.97 -9.05 1.92
CA HIS A 124 3.36 -8.97 2.39
C HIS A 124 3.56 -7.95 3.53
N GLN A 125 2.72 -6.91 3.63
CA GLN A 125 2.79 -5.93 4.74
C GLN A 125 2.20 -6.48 6.05
N TRP A 126 1.47 -7.60 6.00
CA TRP A 126 0.92 -8.25 7.19
C TRP A 126 2.02 -8.84 8.06
N ILE A 127 3.24 -8.98 7.55
CA ILE A 127 4.41 -9.38 8.36
C ILE A 127 4.60 -8.49 9.60
N LYS A 128 4.19 -7.21 9.55
CA LYS A 128 4.23 -6.31 10.71
C LYS A 128 3.28 -6.74 11.84
N ASN A 129 2.25 -7.48 11.49
CA ASN A 129 1.27 -8.02 12.44
C ASN A 129 1.83 -9.26 13.16
N LEU A 130 3.02 -9.75 12.82
CA LEU A 130 3.71 -10.76 13.66
C LEU A 130 3.95 -10.26 15.09
N LEU A 131 3.97 -8.93 15.31
CA LEU A 131 4.03 -8.32 16.63
C LEU A 131 2.83 -8.70 17.53
N LEU A 132 1.71 -9.16 16.98
CA LEU A 132 0.56 -9.62 17.77
C LEU A 132 0.89 -10.92 18.54
N PHE A 133 1.88 -11.69 18.09
CA PHE A 133 2.32 -12.90 18.78
C PHE A 133 3.34 -12.61 19.89
N LEU A 134 3.91 -11.39 19.93
CA LEU A 134 4.97 -11.04 20.88
C LEU A 134 4.56 -11.24 22.36
N PRO A 135 3.35 -10.87 22.80
CA PRO A 135 2.91 -11.14 24.17
C PRO A 135 2.84 -12.63 24.51
N LEU A 136 2.43 -13.47 23.55
CA LEU A 136 2.37 -14.93 23.71
C LEU A 136 3.77 -15.53 23.88
N VAL A 137 4.73 -15.04 23.08
CA VAL A 137 6.16 -15.40 23.21
C VAL A 137 6.71 -14.96 24.56
N ALA A 138 6.47 -13.70 24.95
CA ALA A 138 6.96 -13.15 26.20
C ALA A 138 6.40 -13.87 27.44
N ALA A 139 5.15 -14.34 27.37
CA ALA A 139 4.51 -15.14 28.41
C ALA A 139 4.91 -16.63 28.38
N HIS A 140 5.68 -17.09 27.39
CA HIS A 140 6.04 -18.50 27.18
C HIS A 140 4.82 -19.43 26.98
N HIS A 141 3.70 -18.90 26.48
CA HIS A 141 2.45 -19.64 26.28
C HIS A 141 2.29 -20.16 24.84
N LEU A 142 3.40 -20.37 24.11
CA LEU A 142 3.34 -20.83 22.70
C LEU A 142 2.76 -22.24 22.53
N GLY A 143 2.73 -23.05 23.60
CA GLY A 143 2.11 -24.38 23.61
C GLY A 143 0.59 -24.38 23.83
N ASP A 144 0.00 -23.22 24.16
CA ASP A 144 -1.44 -23.09 24.39
C ASP A 144 -2.18 -22.94 23.05
N GLY A 145 -2.80 -24.03 22.60
CA GLY A 145 -3.52 -24.10 21.32
C GLY A 145 -4.62 -23.03 21.17
N PRO A 146 -5.54 -22.89 22.13
CA PRO A 146 -6.51 -21.79 22.18
C PRO A 146 -5.90 -20.40 22.04
N ALA A 147 -4.83 -20.09 22.78
CA ALA A 147 -4.18 -18.78 22.70
C ALA A 147 -3.50 -18.55 21.33
N LEU A 148 -2.89 -19.59 20.74
CA LEU A 148 -2.32 -19.52 19.41
C LEU A 148 -3.38 -19.29 18.32
N LEU A 149 -4.55 -19.93 18.47
CA LEU A 149 -5.69 -19.73 17.57
C LEU A 149 -6.22 -18.29 17.67
N ALA A 150 -6.39 -17.76 18.89
CA ALA A 150 -6.82 -16.38 19.12
C ALA A 150 -5.82 -15.36 18.52
N ALA A 151 -4.52 -15.56 18.73
CA ALA A 151 -3.47 -14.72 18.13
C ALA A 151 -3.46 -14.80 16.59
N SER A 152 -3.69 -15.99 16.03
CA SER A 152 -3.76 -16.20 14.57
C SER A 152 -4.99 -15.53 13.95
N LEU A 153 -6.12 -15.58 14.64
CA LEU A 153 -7.33 -14.87 14.22
C LEU A 153 -7.13 -13.36 14.33
N ALA A 154 -6.51 -12.88 15.41
CA ALA A 154 -6.16 -11.48 15.58
C ALA A 154 -5.21 -10.99 14.47
N PHE A 155 -4.24 -11.81 14.05
CA PHE A 155 -3.37 -11.53 12.90
C PHE A 155 -4.17 -11.36 11.61
N LEU A 156 -5.12 -12.26 11.33
CA LEU A 156 -6.00 -12.18 10.17
C LEU A 156 -6.84 -10.90 10.22
N VAL A 157 -7.50 -10.62 11.34
CA VAL A 157 -8.31 -9.42 11.54
C VAL A 157 -7.50 -8.14 11.33
N PHE A 158 -6.31 -8.03 11.95
CA PHE A 158 -5.40 -6.90 11.72
C PHE A 158 -4.91 -6.82 10.27
N GLY A 159 -4.75 -7.96 9.60
CA GLY A 159 -4.41 -8.02 8.17
C GLY A 159 -5.51 -7.42 7.29
N LEU A 160 -6.77 -7.79 7.54
CA LEU A 160 -7.93 -7.25 6.84
C LEU A 160 -8.09 -5.74 7.09
N THR A 161 -7.99 -5.30 8.34
CA THR A 161 -8.02 -3.88 8.71
C THR A 161 -6.88 -3.09 8.05
N ALA A 162 -5.65 -3.62 8.06
CA ALA A 162 -4.52 -2.97 7.39
C ALA A 162 -4.75 -2.86 5.87
N SER A 163 -5.30 -3.90 5.25
CA SER A 163 -5.63 -3.92 3.83
C SER A 163 -6.70 -2.88 3.49
N SER A 164 -7.74 -2.76 4.30
CA SER A 164 -8.75 -1.70 4.20
C SER A 164 -8.11 -0.30 4.20
N VAL A 165 -7.27 -0.01 5.20
CA VAL A 165 -6.57 1.29 5.29
C VAL A 165 -5.65 1.52 4.09
N TYR A 166 -4.94 0.51 3.60
CA TYR A 166 -4.08 0.66 2.42
C TYR A 166 -4.89 0.97 1.16
N LEU A 167 -6.05 0.33 0.97
CA LEU A 167 -6.93 0.63 -0.16
C LEU A 167 -7.45 2.07 -0.06
N LEU A 168 -7.95 2.49 1.11
CA LEU A 168 -8.41 3.85 1.34
C LEU A 168 -7.29 4.87 1.06
N ASN A 169 -6.09 4.63 1.57
CA ASN A 169 -4.95 5.51 1.38
C ASN A 169 -4.52 5.60 -0.09
N ASP A 170 -4.53 4.48 -0.83
CA ASP A 170 -4.20 4.51 -2.26
C ASP A 170 -5.23 5.29 -3.10
N LEU A 171 -6.47 5.40 -2.63
CA LEU A 171 -7.48 6.28 -3.25
C LEU A 171 -7.27 7.75 -2.90
N LEU A 172 -6.99 8.05 -1.63
CA LEU A 172 -6.79 9.42 -1.15
C LEU A 172 -5.49 10.05 -1.71
N ASP A 173 -4.41 9.28 -1.76
CA ASP A 173 -3.11 9.73 -2.26
C ASP A 173 -2.99 9.54 -3.80
N LEU A 174 -4.09 9.26 -4.52
CA LEU A 174 -4.05 8.91 -5.95
C LEU A 174 -3.35 9.95 -6.86
N PRO A 175 -3.60 11.27 -6.73
CA PRO A 175 -2.89 12.27 -7.55
C PRO A 175 -1.38 12.30 -7.25
N ALA A 176 -1.01 12.24 -5.97
CA ALA A 176 0.38 12.24 -5.54
C ALA A 176 1.11 10.94 -5.94
N ASP A 177 0.42 9.81 -5.88
CA ASP A 177 0.94 8.51 -6.28
C ASP A 177 1.21 8.46 -7.79
N ARG A 178 0.37 9.08 -8.61
CA ARG A 178 0.59 9.19 -10.07
C ARG A 178 1.84 9.98 -10.41
N ALA A 179 2.13 11.06 -9.68
CA ALA A 179 3.31 11.89 -9.90
C ALA A 179 4.61 11.25 -9.39
N HIS A 180 4.55 10.27 -8.48
CA HIS A 180 5.73 9.73 -7.81
C HIS A 180 6.42 8.61 -8.63
N PRO A 181 7.77 8.65 -8.80
CA PRO A 181 8.52 7.73 -9.69
C PRO A 181 8.27 6.23 -9.49
N ARG A 182 8.17 5.77 -8.23
CA ARG A 182 7.85 4.37 -7.89
C ARG A 182 6.36 4.11 -7.62
N LYS A 183 5.64 5.04 -6.98
CA LYS A 183 4.24 4.82 -6.56
C LYS A 183 3.25 4.92 -7.72
N CYS A 184 3.66 5.48 -8.86
CA CYS A 184 2.86 5.49 -10.09
C CYS A 184 2.53 4.07 -10.58
N GLN A 185 3.33 3.07 -10.16
CA GLN A 185 3.09 1.65 -10.48
C GLN A 185 2.06 0.97 -9.56
N ARG A 186 1.51 1.66 -8.55
CA ARG A 186 0.44 1.10 -7.70
C ARG A 186 -0.79 0.75 -8.56
N PRO A 187 -1.56 -0.30 -8.24
CA PRO A 187 -2.63 -0.76 -9.10
C PRO A 187 -3.68 0.31 -9.48
N PHE A 188 -4.07 1.17 -8.53
CA PHE A 188 -5.01 2.28 -8.79
C PHE A 188 -4.35 3.44 -9.55
N ALA A 189 -3.16 3.87 -9.14
CA ALA A 189 -2.42 4.95 -9.81
C ALA A 189 -2.10 4.62 -11.28
N ALA A 190 -1.70 3.38 -11.55
CA ALA A 190 -1.40 2.86 -12.88
C ALA A 190 -2.64 2.52 -13.73
N GLY A 191 -3.86 2.68 -13.20
CA GLY A 191 -5.10 2.31 -13.88
C GLY A 191 -5.28 0.80 -14.13
N ARG A 192 -4.56 -0.05 -13.39
CA ARG A 192 -4.64 -1.52 -13.52
C ARG A 192 -5.84 -2.12 -12.78
N LEU A 193 -6.35 -1.40 -11.77
CA LEU A 193 -7.59 -1.71 -11.07
C LEU A 193 -8.57 -0.52 -11.16
N PRO A 194 -9.86 -0.75 -11.46
CA PRO A 194 -10.87 0.29 -11.40
C PRO A 194 -10.99 0.84 -9.96
N LEU A 195 -11.19 2.16 -9.83
CA LEU A 195 -11.31 2.83 -8.52
C LEU A 195 -12.49 2.29 -7.69
N ALA A 196 -13.56 1.85 -8.35
CA ALA A 196 -14.73 1.24 -7.70
C ALA A 196 -14.35 0.05 -6.79
N TRP A 197 -13.33 -0.72 -7.15
CA TRP A 197 -12.85 -1.82 -6.31
C TRP A 197 -12.28 -1.31 -4.99
N GLY A 198 -11.51 -0.22 -5.00
CA GLY A 198 -11.01 0.38 -3.76
C GLY A 198 -12.14 0.91 -2.88
N VAL A 199 -13.12 1.58 -3.50
CA VAL A 199 -14.27 2.19 -2.80
C VAL A 199 -15.16 1.13 -2.14
N LEU A 200 -15.36 -0.02 -2.79
CA LEU A 200 -16.20 -1.10 -2.27
C LEU A 200 -15.43 -2.02 -1.30
N LEU A 201 -14.20 -2.43 -1.65
CA LEU A 201 -13.45 -3.38 -0.83
C LEU A 201 -12.93 -2.76 0.47
N SER A 202 -12.59 -1.47 0.48
CA SER A 202 -12.11 -0.80 1.70
C SER A 202 -13.10 -0.94 2.88
N PRO A 203 -14.37 -0.49 2.77
CA PRO A 203 -15.34 -0.66 3.84
C PRO A 203 -15.74 -2.13 4.05
N LEU A 204 -15.83 -2.94 2.99
CA LEU A 204 -16.17 -4.37 3.13
C LEU A 204 -15.14 -5.12 3.99
N LEU A 205 -13.85 -4.90 3.76
CA LEU A 205 -12.77 -5.51 4.55
C LEU A 205 -12.78 -5.02 6.00
N LEU A 206 -13.11 -3.75 6.24
CA LEU A 206 -13.24 -3.21 7.59
C LEU A 206 -14.42 -3.85 8.33
N LEU A 207 -15.58 -3.94 7.69
CA LEU A 207 -16.77 -4.58 8.26
C LEU A 207 -16.54 -6.06 8.52
N ALA A 208 -15.88 -6.77 7.61
CA ALA A 208 -15.48 -8.17 7.82
C ALA A 208 -14.52 -8.31 9.00
N ALA A 209 -13.52 -7.43 9.11
CA ALA A 209 -12.57 -7.43 10.23
C ALA A 209 -13.27 -7.17 11.58
N LEU A 210 -14.16 -6.16 11.63
CA LEU A 210 -14.95 -5.85 12.84
C LEU A 210 -15.92 -6.98 13.19
N GLY A 211 -16.59 -7.58 12.20
CA GLY A 211 -17.45 -8.73 12.41
C GLY A 211 -16.69 -9.90 13.01
N LEU A 212 -15.57 -10.31 12.39
CA LEU A 212 -14.73 -11.39 12.92
C LEU A 212 -14.21 -11.07 14.33
N SER A 213 -13.82 -9.82 14.58
CA SER A 213 -13.37 -9.35 15.90
C SER A 213 -14.46 -9.50 16.96
N LEU A 214 -15.68 -9.05 16.67
CA LEU A 214 -16.81 -9.07 17.60
C LEU A 214 -17.32 -10.48 17.89
N LEU A 215 -17.27 -11.38 16.89
CA LEU A 215 -17.76 -12.75 17.06
C LEU A 215 -16.79 -13.66 17.81
N PHE A 216 -15.47 -13.46 17.65
CA PHE A 216 -14.49 -14.47 18.04
C PHE A 216 -13.36 -13.96 18.95
N LEU A 217 -13.23 -12.65 19.17
CA LEU A 217 -12.17 -12.07 19.99
C LEU A 217 -12.73 -11.25 21.16
N PRO A 218 -11.95 -11.03 22.24
CA PRO A 218 -12.39 -10.23 23.37
C PRO A 218 -12.76 -8.81 22.97
N THR A 219 -13.75 -8.21 23.66
CA THR A 219 -14.21 -6.83 23.37
C THR A 219 -13.07 -5.81 23.45
N LEU A 220 -12.11 -6.00 24.38
CA LEU A 220 -10.93 -5.15 24.49
C LEU A 220 -10.10 -5.14 23.20
N PHE A 221 -9.94 -6.28 22.55
CA PHE A 221 -9.23 -6.35 21.26
C PHE A 221 -9.95 -5.50 20.20
N THR A 222 -11.27 -5.58 20.12
CA THR A 222 -12.07 -4.77 19.19
C THR A 222 -11.91 -3.28 19.44
N LEU A 223 -11.88 -2.84 20.71
CA LEU A 223 -11.64 -1.44 21.06
C LEU A 223 -10.23 -0.98 20.62
N VAL A 224 -9.21 -1.81 20.85
CA VAL A 224 -7.84 -1.53 20.40
C VAL A 224 -7.76 -1.48 18.86
N LEU A 225 -8.47 -2.36 18.16
CA LEU A 225 -8.55 -2.38 16.70
C LEU A 225 -9.18 -1.10 16.14
N ILE A 226 -10.27 -0.63 16.76
CA ILE A 226 -10.92 0.63 16.39
C ILE A 226 -9.96 1.81 16.63
N GLY A 227 -9.32 1.87 17.81
CA GLY A 227 -8.32 2.89 18.12
C GLY A 227 -7.15 2.89 17.13
N TYR A 228 -6.64 1.70 16.78
CA TYR A 228 -5.62 1.52 15.76
C TYR A 228 -6.07 2.04 14.38
N TYR A 229 -7.29 1.70 13.96
CA TYR A 229 -7.85 2.15 12.67
C TYR A 229 -7.97 3.67 12.62
N LEU A 230 -8.53 4.28 13.67
CA LEU A 230 -8.64 5.73 13.79
C LEU A 230 -7.27 6.39 13.77
N LEU A 231 -6.31 5.89 14.55
CA LEU A 231 -4.95 6.43 14.61
C LEU A 231 -4.25 6.37 13.25
N THR A 232 -4.37 5.24 12.54
CA THR A 232 -3.76 5.06 11.22
C THR A 232 -4.41 5.96 10.16
N THR A 233 -5.72 6.15 10.27
CA THR A 233 -6.51 6.99 9.36
C THR A 233 -6.15 8.47 9.57
N THR A 234 -6.20 8.96 10.82
CA THR A 234 -5.81 10.34 11.18
C THR A 234 -4.34 10.62 10.85
N TYR A 235 -3.46 9.64 11.03
CA TYR A 235 -2.07 9.72 10.58
C TYR A 235 -1.97 9.99 9.08
N SER A 236 -2.78 9.29 8.28
CA SER A 236 -2.76 9.37 6.81
C SER A 236 -3.31 10.70 6.28
N PHE A 237 -4.31 11.27 6.96
CA PHE A 237 -4.96 12.52 6.56
C PHE A 237 -4.14 13.79 6.81
N GLY A 238 -3.26 13.82 7.81
CA GLY A 238 -2.52 15.06 8.08
C GLY A 238 -1.38 14.98 9.07
N LEU A 239 -1.42 14.07 10.05
CA LEU A 239 -0.37 14.04 11.09
C LEU A 239 0.99 13.63 10.53
N LYS A 240 1.03 12.89 9.41
CA LYS A 240 2.28 12.58 8.67
C LYS A 240 3.07 13.82 8.22
N ARG A 241 2.45 15.01 8.19
CA ARG A 241 3.07 16.28 7.76
C ARG A 241 3.82 17.02 8.88
N LYS A 242 3.63 16.62 10.14
CA LYS A 242 4.28 17.26 11.29
C LYS A 242 5.54 16.45 11.66
N PRO A 243 6.76 17.04 11.57
CA PRO A 243 7.99 16.41 12.03
C PRO A 243 7.88 15.99 13.50
N VAL A 244 8.61 14.97 13.91
CA VAL A 244 8.53 14.30 15.23
C VAL A 244 7.21 13.56 15.49
N VAL A 245 6.05 14.18 15.23
CA VAL A 245 4.74 13.53 15.38
C VAL A 245 4.63 12.30 14.48
N ASP A 246 5.16 12.36 13.24
CA ASP A 246 5.26 11.20 12.33
C ASP A 246 5.96 10.00 13.01
N VAL A 247 7.14 10.21 13.59
CA VAL A 247 7.94 9.11 14.19
C VAL A 247 7.36 8.60 15.51
N LEU A 248 6.81 9.48 16.34
CA LEU A 248 6.13 9.08 17.58
C LEU A 248 4.87 8.27 17.28
N LEU A 249 4.06 8.69 16.29
CA LEU A 249 2.89 7.93 15.85
C LEU A 249 3.28 6.60 15.22
N LEU A 250 4.35 6.57 14.42
CA LEU A 250 4.81 5.32 13.82
C LEU A 250 5.22 4.32 14.90
N ALA A 251 5.97 4.77 15.92
CA ALA A 251 6.32 3.96 17.08
C ALA A 251 5.08 3.48 17.84
N ALA A 252 4.15 4.39 18.14
CA ALA A 252 2.89 4.06 18.82
C ALA A 252 2.06 3.03 18.03
N LEU A 253 1.96 3.15 16.70
CA LEU A 253 1.23 2.20 15.86
C LEU A 253 1.84 0.80 15.89
N TYR A 254 3.17 0.67 16.07
CA TYR A 254 3.81 -0.63 16.27
C TYR A 254 3.56 -1.16 17.69
N THR A 255 3.64 -0.30 18.72
CA THR A 255 3.34 -0.68 20.11
C THR A 255 1.88 -1.12 20.27
N VAL A 256 0.93 -0.45 19.62
CA VAL A 256 -0.49 -0.81 19.63
C VAL A 256 -0.73 -2.23 19.08
N ARG A 257 0.11 -2.72 18.16
CA ARG A 257 0.01 -4.12 17.70
C ARG A 257 0.36 -5.12 18.81
N VAL A 258 1.34 -4.79 19.64
CA VAL A 258 1.71 -5.60 20.80
C VAL A 258 0.55 -5.59 21.82
N ILE A 259 -0.04 -4.42 22.08
CA ILE A 259 -1.22 -4.27 22.95
C ILE A 259 -2.40 -5.07 22.41
N ALA A 260 -2.66 -5.00 21.10
CA ALA A 260 -3.72 -5.76 20.45
C ALA A 260 -3.49 -7.27 20.58
N GLY A 261 -2.27 -7.73 20.35
CA GLY A 261 -1.90 -9.13 20.58
C GLY A 261 -2.22 -9.58 21.99
N ALA A 262 -1.86 -8.76 22.99
CA ALA A 262 -2.08 -9.06 24.40
C ALA A 262 -3.58 -9.11 24.73
N ALA A 263 -4.35 -8.16 24.19
CA ALA A 263 -5.81 -8.13 24.33
C ALA A 263 -6.51 -9.34 23.66
N ALA A 264 -5.98 -9.86 22.55
CA ALA A 264 -6.55 -11.01 21.87
C ALA A 264 -6.42 -12.31 22.69
N VAL A 265 -5.32 -12.46 23.43
CA VAL A 265 -5.04 -13.64 24.27
C VAL A 265 -5.34 -13.40 25.76
N ALA A 266 -5.98 -12.28 26.09
CA ALA A 266 -6.32 -11.87 27.46
C ALA A 266 -5.12 -11.82 28.44
N ILE A 267 -3.93 -11.49 27.94
CA ILE A 267 -2.72 -11.30 28.74
C ILE A 267 -2.54 -9.81 29.01
N VAL A 268 -2.23 -9.45 30.26
CA VAL A 268 -1.85 -8.07 30.60
C VAL A 268 -0.39 -7.85 30.20
N PRO A 269 -0.09 -6.94 29.26
CA PRO A 269 1.28 -6.68 28.86
C PRO A 269 2.04 -6.02 30.02
N SER A 270 3.26 -6.48 30.29
CA SER A 270 4.10 -5.87 31.33
C SER A 270 4.55 -4.46 30.92
N PHE A 271 4.72 -3.59 31.91
CA PHE A 271 5.29 -2.26 31.70
C PHE A 271 6.63 -2.32 30.95
N TRP A 272 7.49 -3.27 31.32
CA TRP A 272 8.80 -3.47 30.70
C TRP A 272 8.70 -3.81 29.21
N LEU A 273 7.77 -4.69 28.82
CA LEU A 273 7.55 -5.06 27.42
C LEU A 273 7.10 -3.86 26.60
N LEU A 274 6.16 -3.06 27.12
CA LEU A 274 5.65 -1.87 26.43
C LEU A 274 6.69 -0.76 26.32
N ALA A 275 7.44 -0.50 27.39
CA ALA A 275 8.52 0.48 27.40
C ALA A 275 9.62 0.10 26.40
N PHE A 276 10.08 -1.16 26.43
CA PHE A 276 11.03 -1.70 25.47
C PHE A 276 10.51 -1.56 24.03
N SER A 277 9.27 -1.98 23.77
CA SER A 277 8.62 -1.89 22.46
C SER A 277 8.56 -0.45 21.94
N MET A 278 8.20 0.50 22.80
CA MET A 278 8.11 1.91 22.41
C MET A 278 9.48 2.47 21.98
N PHE A 279 10.54 2.23 22.75
CA PHE A 279 11.87 2.73 22.43
C PHE A 279 12.48 2.05 21.19
N ILE A 280 12.34 0.73 21.04
CA ILE A 280 12.85 0.03 19.85
C ILE A 280 12.11 0.48 18.58
N PHE A 281 10.78 0.61 18.62
CA PHE A 281 10.03 1.06 17.45
C PHE A 281 10.28 2.53 17.12
N LEU A 282 10.52 3.38 18.13
CA LEU A 282 10.94 4.76 17.91
C LEU A 282 12.32 4.82 17.23
N SER A 283 13.29 4.03 17.68
CA SER A 283 14.61 3.94 17.05
C SER A 283 14.51 3.47 15.60
N LEU A 284 13.72 2.42 15.31
CA LEU A 284 13.49 1.93 13.95
C LEU A 284 12.73 2.94 13.07
N ALA A 285 11.76 3.66 13.63
CA ALA A 285 11.04 4.73 12.93
C ALA A 285 12.01 5.85 12.51
N LEU A 286 12.89 6.26 13.41
CA LEU A 286 13.92 7.27 13.16
C LEU A 286 14.97 6.77 12.15
N ALA A 287 15.43 5.52 12.24
CA ALA A 287 16.32 4.91 11.25
C ALA A 287 15.70 4.90 9.84
N LYS A 288 14.40 4.60 9.75
CA LYS A 288 13.63 4.69 8.50
C LYS A 288 13.51 6.14 7.98
N ARG A 289 13.49 7.15 8.85
CA ARG A 289 13.52 8.57 8.41
C ARG A 289 14.90 8.98 7.96
N TYR A 290 15.93 8.59 8.71
CA TYR A 290 17.33 8.84 8.36
C TYR A 290 17.65 8.34 6.95
N THR A 291 17.31 7.09 6.64
CA THR A 291 17.53 6.49 5.31
C THR A 291 16.75 7.20 4.19
N GLU A 292 15.57 7.76 4.48
CA GLU A 292 14.80 8.53 3.49
C GLU A 292 15.44 9.90 3.23
N LEU A 293 15.86 10.62 4.28
CA LEU A 293 16.52 11.91 4.19
C LEU A 293 17.91 11.81 3.55
N GLU A 294 18.70 10.80 3.92
CA GLU A 294 19.99 10.53 3.29
C GLU A 294 19.82 10.20 1.80
N GLY A 295 18.72 9.53 1.44
CA GLY A 295 18.35 9.29 0.05
C GLY A 295 17.97 10.57 -0.71
N LEU A 296 17.38 11.56 -0.05
CA LEU A 296 17.07 12.88 -0.63
C LEU A 296 18.35 13.71 -0.80
N ARG A 297 19.20 13.75 0.23
CA ARG A 297 20.52 14.41 0.19
C ARG A 297 21.34 13.95 -1.01
N ARG A 298 21.38 12.63 -1.26
CA ARG A 298 22.09 12.04 -2.41
C ARG A 298 21.50 12.41 -3.78
N ARG A 299 20.22 12.76 -3.85
CA ARG A 299 19.56 13.20 -5.09
C ARG A 299 19.63 14.72 -5.31
N GLY A 300 20.12 15.48 -4.33
CA GLY A 300 20.05 16.94 -4.35
C GLY A 300 18.68 17.50 -3.99
N ASP A 301 17.78 16.67 -3.44
CA ASP A 301 16.46 17.11 -2.96
C ASP A 301 16.59 17.62 -1.52
N LEU A 302 16.01 18.78 -1.20
CA LEU A 302 16.12 19.40 0.12
C LEU A 302 15.02 18.97 1.12
N THR A 303 13.84 18.59 0.62
CA THR A 303 12.66 18.32 1.45
C THR A 303 12.01 16.97 1.18
N ALA A 304 11.57 16.29 2.24
CA ALA A 304 10.72 15.11 2.12
C ALA A 304 9.27 15.51 1.77
N ALA A 305 8.88 15.30 0.52
CA ALA A 305 7.55 15.64 0.00
C ALA A 305 6.42 15.10 0.90
N GLY A 306 5.62 16.03 1.44
CA GLY A 306 4.42 15.71 2.24
C GLY A 306 4.66 15.26 3.68
N ARG A 307 5.88 15.38 4.22
CA ARG A 307 6.20 15.01 5.62
C ARG A 307 6.82 16.12 6.47
N GLY A 308 7.27 17.21 5.86
CA GLY A 308 7.82 18.38 6.57
C GLY A 308 9.24 18.21 7.09
N TRP A 309 9.92 17.09 6.80
CA TRP A 309 11.33 16.89 7.16
C TRP A 309 12.26 17.52 6.12
N HIS A 310 13.33 18.16 6.59
CA HIS A 310 14.41 18.71 5.78
C HIS A 310 15.66 17.84 5.88
N VAL A 311 16.53 17.89 4.87
CA VAL A 311 17.82 17.19 4.91
C VAL A 311 18.69 17.67 6.08
N ASP A 312 18.54 18.93 6.50
CA ASP A 312 19.26 19.50 7.64
C ASP A 312 18.88 18.87 8.99
N ASP A 313 17.74 18.16 9.06
CA ASP A 313 17.31 17.44 10.26
C ASP A 313 18.08 16.13 10.48
N LEU A 314 18.97 15.73 9.55
CA LEU A 314 19.72 14.46 9.64
C LEU A 314 20.40 14.24 11.00
N PRO A 315 21.17 15.22 11.54
CA PRO A 315 21.86 15.04 12.82
C PRO A 315 20.88 14.87 13.98
N LEU A 316 19.74 15.57 13.95
CA LEU A 316 18.69 15.44 14.95
C LEU A 316 18.07 14.05 14.91
N VAL A 317 17.68 13.58 13.71
CA VAL A 317 17.10 12.24 13.51
C VAL A 317 18.08 11.15 13.96
N GLN A 318 19.36 11.30 13.64
CA GLN A 318 20.41 10.38 14.07
C GLN A 318 20.53 10.33 15.59
N THR A 319 20.66 11.49 16.24
CA THR A 319 20.83 11.61 17.71
C THR A 319 19.63 11.05 18.47
N LEU A 320 18.41 11.40 18.05
CA LEU A 320 17.19 10.85 18.64
C LEU A 320 17.09 9.34 18.42
N GLY A 321 17.48 8.86 17.23
CA GLY A 321 17.42 7.44 16.87
C GLY A 321 18.36 6.58 17.71
N THR A 322 19.61 7.03 17.87
CA THR A 322 20.61 6.37 18.73
C THR A 322 20.23 6.48 20.20
N GLY A 323 19.72 7.63 20.65
CA GLY A 323 19.23 7.82 22.01
C GLY A 323 18.09 6.88 22.38
N ALA A 324 17.10 6.73 21.50
CA ALA A 324 16.02 5.76 21.68
C ALA A 324 16.54 4.30 21.70
N GLY A 325 17.54 3.99 20.87
CA GLY A 325 18.20 2.68 20.88
C GLY A 325 18.93 2.38 22.19
N LEU A 326 19.67 3.35 22.74
CA LEU A 326 20.34 3.21 24.03
C LEU A 326 19.32 3.08 25.18
N ALA A 327 18.25 3.87 25.16
CA ALA A 327 17.16 3.76 26.14
C ALA A 327 16.49 2.37 26.09
N CYS A 328 16.30 1.81 24.90
CA CYS A 328 15.80 0.45 24.73
C CYS A 328 16.71 -0.60 25.40
N VAL A 329 18.03 -0.50 25.20
CA VAL A 329 19.02 -1.39 25.84
C VAL A 329 19.02 -1.21 27.36
N LEU A 330 18.95 0.03 27.85
CA LEU A 330 18.88 0.32 29.27
C LEU A 330 17.61 -0.29 29.90
N VAL A 331 16.44 -0.12 29.27
CA VAL A 331 15.19 -0.72 29.74
C VAL A 331 15.28 -2.24 29.80
N LEU A 332 15.92 -2.87 28.81
CA LEU A 332 16.17 -4.31 28.82
C LEU A 332 17.10 -4.73 29.98
N ALA A 333 18.18 -3.99 30.21
CA ALA A 333 19.10 -4.26 31.31
C ALA A 333 18.41 -4.14 32.68
N LEU A 334 17.59 -3.09 32.86
CA LEU A 334 16.77 -2.89 34.07
C LEU A 334 15.72 -3.99 34.25
N TYR A 335 15.13 -4.47 33.16
CA TYR A 335 14.20 -5.60 33.21
C TYR A 335 14.89 -6.88 33.69
N ILE A 336 16.09 -7.19 33.19
CA ILE A 336 16.83 -8.41 33.59
C ILE A 336 17.12 -8.42 35.10
N ASP A 337 17.38 -7.25 35.69
CA ASP A 337 17.63 -7.12 37.13
C ASP A 337 16.36 -6.97 37.98
N SER A 338 15.19 -6.89 37.34
CA SER A 338 13.91 -6.72 38.04
C SER A 338 13.39 -8.02 38.67
N ALA A 339 12.57 -7.89 39.72
CA ALA A 339 11.97 -9.04 40.41
C ALA A 339 11.14 -9.98 39.49
N PRO A 340 10.34 -9.48 38.52
CA PRO A 340 9.64 -10.33 37.56
C PRO A 340 10.55 -11.22 36.72
N ALA A 341 11.70 -10.71 36.27
CA ALA A 341 12.64 -11.52 35.47
C ALA A 341 13.29 -12.65 36.28
N ARG A 342 13.54 -12.41 37.58
CA ARG A 342 14.05 -13.44 38.52
C ARG A 342 13.05 -14.56 38.79
N GLN A 343 11.76 -14.32 38.60
CA GLN A 343 10.71 -15.34 38.77
C GLN A 343 10.56 -16.23 37.52
N LEU A 344 10.65 -15.66 36.31
CA LEU A 344 10.53 -16.42 35.07
C LEU A 344 11.79 -17.22 34.70
N TYR A 345 12.99 -16.67 34.94
CA TYR A 345 14.24 -17.29 34.50
C TYR A 345 15.03 -17.90 35.67
N ALA A 346 15.53 -19.13 35.49
CA ALA A 346 16.39 -19.78 36.48
C ALA A 346 17.74 -19.06 36.66
N THR A 347 18.28 -18.52 35.57
CA THR A 347 19.54 -17.77 35.51
C THR A 347 19.36 -16.45 34.73
N PRO A 348 18.89 -15.36 35.37
CA PRO A 348 18.66 -14.08 34.71
C PRO A 348 19.90 -13.51 34.02
N GLN A 349 21.10 -13.78 34.58
CA GLN A 349 22.38 -13.33 34.05
C GLN A 349 22.74 -13.93 32.69
N ALA A 350 22.16 -15.07 32.29
CA ALA A 350 22.38 -15.65 30.97
C ALA A 350 21.74 -14.83 29.83
N GLY A 351 20.79 -13.93 30.14
CA GLY A 351 20.16 -13.03 29.17
C GLY A 351 21.11 -11.99 28.55
N TRP A 352 22.29 -11.77 29.14
CA TRP A 352 23.33 -10.88 28.61
C TRP A 352 24.04 -11.46 27.37
N GLY A 353 24.00 -12.78 27.15
CA GLY A 353 24.74 -13.47 26.10
C GLY A 353 23.90 -14.45 25.30
N CYS A 354 22.85 -13.99 24.61
CA CYS A 354 22.12 -14.74 23.56
C CYS A 354 21.76 -16.21 23.84
N TRP A 355 21.67 -16.64 25.11
CA TRP A 355 21.22 -17.98 25.48
C TRP A 355 19.90 -17.83 26.24
N PRO A 356 18.76 -18.34 25.72
CA PRO A 356 17.53 -18.30 26.48
C PRO A 356 17.74 -19.17 27.72
N GLY A 357 17.88 -18.52 28.88
CA GLY A 357 18.00 -19.21 30.16
C GLY A 357 16.84 -20.20 30.29
N ARG A 358 17.13 -21.44 30.73
CA ARG A 358 16.09 -22.45 30.92
C ARG A 358 14.98 -21.85 31.79
N PRO A 359 13.71 -21.87 31.33
CA PRO A 359 12.59 -21.54 32.21
C PRO A 359 12.60 -22.50 33.40
N ARG A 360 12.29 -22.01 34.60
CA ARG A 360 12.23 -22.88 35.79
C ARG A 360 11.14 -23.94 35.59
N PRO A 361 11.43 -25.24 35.71
CA PRO A 361 10.39 -26.25 35.74
C PRO A 361 9.66 -26.19 37.09
N GLY A 362 8.35 -25.93 37.09
CA GLY A 362 7.48 -26.12 38.26
C GLY A 362 7.08 -24.88 39.08
N GLY A 363 6.92 -23.69 38.47
CA GLY A 363 6.37 -22.52 39.17
C GLY A 363 4.85 -22.58 39.33
N PHE A 364 4.36 -23.10 40.46
CA PHE A 364 2.97 -22.91 40.91
C PHE A 364 2.69 -21.41 41.12
N ILE A 365 1.68 -20.87 40.42
CA ILE A 365 1.14 -19.53 40.69
C ILE A 365 -0.09 -19.74 41.57
N CYS A 366 -0.02 -19.31 42.83
CA CYS A 366 -1.19 -19.20 43.71
C CYS A 366 -1.87 -17.84 43.47
N CYS A 367 -3.21 -17.83 43.52
CA CYS A 367 -4.13 -16.78 43.07
C CYS A 367 -3.79 -15.34 43.45
#